data_AF-A0A2Z6QM73-F1
#
_entry.id   AF-A0A2Z6QM73-F1
#
_cell.length_a   1.000
_cell.length_b   1.000
_cell.length_c   1.000
_cell.angle_alpha   90.00
_cell.angle_beta   90.00
_cell.angle_gamma   90.00
#
_symmetry.space_group_name_H-M   'P 1'
#
loop_
_entity.id
_entity.type
_entity.pdbx_description
1 polymer ?
#
loop_
_entity_poly.entity_id
_entity_poly.type
_entity_poly.pdbx_seq_one_letter_code
_entity_poly.pdbx_strand_id
1 'polypeptide(L)'
;MASLLPVAEYTSSHNVRLVYDNIVCESNPRRLFKLHFQATFLKDLLSLKRFQFVYCLYNKDDYIVNWELTWFALKFSPAHDASFQASHAARHYTFKFKFFLDDLPLLEKLKITRPDLYIDLLTCRSCRDRKEDLMHLILCSKRRPVMHQILQSYQNHLFSKLREAGELADKDPTPMLRKPSSLSCWTISSSNWSAYALIRGCLPTMFIDLFVDLSIPRQSAMKVVAAIHNNFIQKLRKRIWNLRTYDKSQWEDAMNITLKLKLTPRPSNLPATSYVPFSSLPPLTHFMTPRDSEIDWIKNSMTQAFAGWDVDFYSGRVIRYYVSIVASTLETI
;
A
#
# COMPACT_ATOMS: atom_id res chain seq x y z
N MET A 1 40.78 18.59 40.26
CA MET A 1 39.46 17.91 40.12
C MET A 1 38.85 18.42 38.82
N ALA A 2 38.95 17.65 37.74
CA ALA A 2 38.38 18.02 36.45
C ALA A 2 36.95 17.49 36.37
N SER A 3 35.97 18.37 36.17
CA SER A 3 34.57 17.99 35.99
C SER A 3 34.41 17.30 34.63
N LEU A 4 33.96 16.05 34.64
CA LEU A 4 33.53 15.33 33.45
C LEU A 4 32.24 15.97 32.92
N LEU A 5 32.24 16.43 31.66
CA LEU A 5 31.04 16.95 31.02
C LEU A 5 30.03 15.81 30.75
N PRO A 6 28.72 16.12 30.66
CA PRO A 6 27.69 15.12 30.42
C PRO A 6 27.86 14.44 29.06
N VAL A 7 27.58 13.14 28.98
CA VAL A 7 27.68 12.28 27.78
C VAL A 7 26.98 12.86 26.53
N ALA A 8 26.02 13.78 26.72
CA ALA A 8 25.30 14.47 25.65
C ALA A 8 26.13 15.51 24.87
N GLU A 9 27.31 15.92 25.34
CA GLU A 9 28.15 16.90 24.65
C GLU A 9 29.08 16.29 23.60
N TYR A 10 29.39 14.98 23.70
CA TYR A 10 30.36 14.33 22.81
C TYR A 10 29.76 13.64 21.57
N THR A 11 28.43 13.57 21.45
CA THR A 11 27.75 12.78 20.39
C THR A 11 27.12 13.60 19.26
N SER A 12 27.28 14.93 19.28
CA SER A 12 26.72 15.81 18.24
C SER A 12 27.83 16.40 17.39
N SER A 13 28.08 15.83 16.20
CA SER A 13 29.02 16.39 15.21
C SER A 13 28.57 17.72 14.58
N HIS A 14 27.43 18.26 15.01
CA HIS A 14 26.81 19.46 14.44
C HIS A 14 26.53 20.46 15.57
N ASN A 15 26.99 21.71 15.42
CA ASN A 15 26.93 22.79 16.42
C ASN A 15 25.54 23.45 16.57
N VAL A 16 24.52 22.95 15.87
CA VAL A 16 23.16 23.53 15.90
C VAL A 16 22.16 22.41 16.19
N ARG A 17 21.35 22.58 17.24
CA ARG A 17 20.26 21.68 17.62
C ARG A 17 18.93 22.39 17.38
N LEU A 18 18.09 21.84 16.50
CA LEU A 18 16.71 22.30 16.34
C LEU A 18 15.85 21.67 17.44
N VAL A 19 15.13 22.51 18.17
CA VAL A 19 14.21 22.12 19.26
C VAL A 19 12.82 22.65 18.93
N TYR A 20 11.81 21.80 19.01
CA TYR A 20 10.40 22.17 18.91
C TYR A 20 9.67 21.57 20.12
N ASP A 21 8.95 22.41 20.88
CA ASP A 21 8.17 21.99 22.06
C ASP A 21 8.98 21.14 23.06
N ASN A 22 10.19 21.60 23.42
CA ASN A 22 11.15 20.91 24.29
C ASN A 22 11.65 19.54 23.80
N ILE A 23 11.36 19.16 22.55
CA ILE A 23 11.87 17.94 21.91
C ILE A 23 12.98 18.33 20.93
N VAL A 24 14.16 17.72 21.09
CA VAL A 24 15.26 17.86 20.12
C VAL A 24 14.84 17.18 18.81
N CYS A 25 14.56 17.96 17.77
CA CYS A 25 14.00 17.45 16.51
C CYS A 25 15.04 16.66 15.72
N GLU A 26 16.21 17.24 15.48
CA GLU A 26 17.36 16.60 14.84
C GLU A 26 18.54 17.58 14.80
N SER A 27 19.78 17.11 14.99
CA SER A 27 20.99 17.95 14.84
C SER A 27 21.51 18.02 13.40
N ASN A 28 20.99 17.19 12.49
CA ASN A 28 21.37 17.17 11.07
C ASN A 28 20.28 17.83 10.21
N PRO A 29 20.49 19.07 9.71
CA PRO A 29 19.50 19.76 8.90
C PRO A 29 19.11 19.01 7.62
N ARG A 30 20.03 18.28 6.99
CA ARG A 30 19.73 17.51 5.77
C ARG A 30 18.75 16.38 6.07
N ARG A 31 18.92 15.70 7.20
CA ARG A 31 18.01 14.64 7.64
C ARG A 31 16.65 15.22 8.00
N LEU A 32 16.62 16.34 8.71
CA LEU A 32 15.37 17.05 9.02
C LEU A 32 14.59 17.45 7.76
N PHE A 33 15.25 18.07 6.77
CA PHE A 33 14.59 18.43 5.51
C PHE A 33 14.08 17.19 4.77
N LYS A 34 14.88 16.13 4.70
CA LYS A 34 14.47 14.85 4.09
C LYS A 34 13.21 14.31 4.78
N LEU A 35 13.20 14.23 6.10
CA LEU A 35 12.05 13.77 6.89
C LEU A 35 10.82 14.66 6.67
N HIS A 36 10.98 15.99 6.72
CA HIS A 36 9.90 16.94 6.47
C HIS A 36 9.25 16.71 5.10
N PHE A 37 10.04 16.62 4.03
CA PHE A 37 9.50 16.37 2.69
C PHE A 37 8.79 15.01 2.60
N GLN A 38 9.37 13.95 3.17
CA GLN A 38 8.73 12.63 3.19
C GLN A 38 7.36 12.67 3.89
N ALA A 39 7.28 13.41 4.99
CA ALA A 39 6.08 13.52 5.78
C ALA A 39 4.99 14.33 5.05
N THR A 40 5.38 15.42 4.38
CA THR A 40 4.50 16.19 3.48
C THR A 40 4.00 15.33 2.32
N PHE A 41 4.87 14.56 1.65
CA PHE A 41 4.44 13.65 0.58
C PHE A 41 3.47 12.58 1.08
N LEU A 42 3.71 12.02 2.28
CA LEU A 42 2.80 11.05 2.87
C LEU A 42 1.45 11.70 3.17
N LYS A 43 1.44 12.91 3.74
CA LYS A 43 0.21 13.68 3.98
C LYS A 43 -0.57 13.89 2.67
N ASP A 44 0.09 14.36 1.62
CA ASP A 44 -0.54 14.59 0.32
C ASP A 44 -1.09 13.30 -0.28
N LEU A 45 -0.35 12.19 -0.19
CA LEU A 45 -0.80 10.88 -0.65
C LEU A 45 -2.07 10.42 0.11
N LEU A 46 -2.09 10.59 1.43
CA LEU A 46 -3.20 10.15 2.28
C LEU A 46 -4.42 11.06 2.17
N SER A 47 -4.25 12.31 1.75
CA SER A 47 -5.35 13.23 1.43
C SER A 47 -6.15 12.81 0.19
N LEU A 48 -5.60 11.94 -0.66
CA LEU A 48 -6.31 11.46 -1.84
C LEU A 48 -7.51 10.61 -1.43
N LYS A 49 -8.66 10.83 -2.08
CA LYS A 49 -9.92 10.10 -1.80
C LYS A 49 -9.76 8.57 -1.77
N ARG A 50 -8.86 8.01 -2.58
CA ARG A 50 -8.56 6.57 -2.66
C ARG A 50 -7.80 5.98 -1.46
N PHE A 51 -7.35 6.83 -0.53
CA PHE A 51 -6.70 6.46 0.73
C PHE A 51 -7.56 6.77 1.96
N GLN A 52 -8.79 7.26 1.80
CA GLN A 52 -9.70 7.53 2.93
C GLN A 52 -9.98 6.28 3.79
N PHE A 53 -9.89 5.08 3.21
CA PHE A 53 -10.00 3.83 3.98
C PHE A 53 -8.98 3.71 5.12
N VAL A 54 -7.84 4.41 5.06
CA VAL A 54 -6.80 4.38 6.09
C VAL A 54 -7.34 4.94 7.41
N TYR A 55 -8.21 5.96 7.36
CA TYR A 55 -8.88 6.49 8.56
C TYR A 55 -9.77 5.44 9.24
N CYS A 56 -10.28 4.45 8.48
CA CYS A 56 -11.09 3.37 9.03
C CYS A 56 -10.25 2.30 9.77
N LEU A 57 -8.92 2.38 9.71
CA LEU A 57 -8.01 1.49 10.45
C LEU A 57 -7.80 1.96 11.89
N TYR A 58 -7.96 3.27 12.15
CA TYR A 58 -7.66 3.88 13.45
C TYR A 58 -8.57 3.39 14.58
N ASN A 59 -9.84 3.07 14.28
CA ASN A 59 -10.81 2.59 15.29
C ASN A 59 -10.65 1.10 15.66
N LYS A 60 -9.63 0.40 15.15
CA LYS A 60 -9.35 -1.00 15.49
C LYS A 60 -7.92 -1.11 15.98
N ASP A 61 -7.75 -1.31 17.29
CA ASP A 61 -6.48 -1.25 18.02
C ASP A 61 -5.34 -2.16 17.50
N ASP A 62 -5.60 -3.06 16.55
CA ASP A 62 -4.67 -4.10 16.13
C ASP A 62 -3.97 -3.84 14.78
N TYR A 63 -4.33 -2.82 14.01
CA TYR A 63 -3.79 -2.62 12.65
C TYR A 63 -3.22 -1.23 12.39
N ILE A 64 -2.01 -1.00 12.88
CA ILE A 64 -1.23 0.20 12.63
C ILE A 64 -0.38 0.01 11.38
N VAL A 65 -0.55 0.87 10.36
CA VAL A 65 0.22 0.79 9.11
C VAL A 65 1.64 1.29 9.34
N ASN A 66 2.62 0.43 9.02
CA ASN A 66 4.01 0.80 8.96
C ASN A 66 4.36 1.31 7.55
N TRP A 67 4.42 2.63 7.40
CA TRP A 67 4.69 3.29 6.12
C TRP A 67 6.10 3.03 5.60
N GLU A 68 7.08 2.87 6.49
CA GLU A 68 8.47 2.53 6.12
C GLU A 68 8.52 1.16 5.45
N LEU A 69 7.95 0.14 6.10
CA LEU A 69 7.82 -1.22 5.58
C LEU A 69 6.98 -1.24 4.29
N THR A 70 5.85 -0.54 4.27
CA THR A 70 4.98 -0.43 3.09
C THR A 70 5.77 0.08 1.88
N TRP A 71 6.53 1.15 2.06
CA TRP A 71 7.33 1.74 1.00
C TRP A 71 8.50 0.85 0.58
N PHE A 72 9.16 0.23 1.55
CA PHE A 72 10.21 -0.74 1.32
C PHE A 72 9.69 -1.92 0.48
N ALA A 73 8.53 -2.50 0.83
CA ALA A 73 7.92 -3.60 0.09
C ALA A 73 7.47 -3.21 -1.33
N LEU A 74 6.96 -1.99 -1.51
CA LEU A 74 6.61 -1.46 -2.84
C LEU A 74 7.85 -1.37 -3.73
N LYS A 75 8.97 -0.88 -3.21
CA LYS A 75 10.25 -0.79 -3.92
C LYS A 75 11.01 -2.11 -4.03
N PHE A 76 10.71 -3.08 -3.18
CA PHE A 76 11.42 -4.35 -3.11
C PHE A 76 11.40 -5.08 -4.46
N SER A 77 12.58 -5.44 -4.96
CA SER A 77 12.75 -6.37 -6.06
C SER A 77 13.63 -7.51 -5.54
N PRO A 78 13.22 -8.77 -5.67
CA PRO A 78 14.10 -9.87 -5.34
C PRO A 78 15.33 -9.84 -6.27
N ALA A 79 16.47 -10.29 -5.75
CA ALA A 79 17.64 -10.56 -6.58
C ALA A 79 17.25 -11.67 -7.56
N HIS A 80 17.23 -11.36 -8.84
CA HIS A 80 16.90 -12.32 -9.88
C HIS A 80 18.18 -13.00 -10.35
N ASP A 81 18.11 -14.32 -10.52
CA ASP A 81 18.99 -15.06 -11.40
C ASP A 81 18.88 -14.51 -12.84
N ALA A 82 19.97 -14.52 -13.60
CA ALA A 82 20.11 -13.85 -14.91
C ALA A 82 19.06 -14.26 -15.97
N SER A 83 18.22 -15.26 -15.67
CA SER A 83 17.09 -15.73 -16.49
C SER A 83 15.85 -14.82 -16.42
N PHE A 84 15.74 -13.92 -15.43
CA PHE A 84 14.58 -13.03 -15.29
C PHE A 84 14.72 -11.79 -16.18
N GLN A 85 13.99 -11.74 -17.30
CA GLN A 85 14.03 -10.57 -18.18
C GLN A 85 13.56 -9.31 -17.44
N ALA A 86 14.32 -8.21 -17.57
CA ALA A 86 14.01 -6.90 -17.00
C ALA A 86 12.57 -6.43 -17.29
N SER A 87 11.99 -6.85 -18.41
CA SER A 87 10.59 -6.60 -18.79
C SER A 87 9.58 -7.18 -17.79
N HIS A 88 9.82 -8.38 -17.26
CA HIS A 88 8.95 -9.01 -16.26
C HIS A 88 9.01 -8.28 -14.93
N ALA A 89 10.21 -7.85 -14.51
CA ALA A 89 10.43 -7.06 -13.30
C ALA A 89 9.71 -5.72 -13.40
N ALA A 90 9.88 -4.99 -14.52
CA ALA A 90 9.23 -3.71 -14.77
C ALA A 90 7.69 -3.82 -14.77
N ARG A 91 7.14 -4.86 -15.40
CA ARG A 91 5.68 -5.12 -15.37
C ARG A 91 5.16 -5.44 -13.97
N HIS A 92 5.95 -6.16 -13.17
CA HIS A 92 5.58 -6.49 -11.79
C HIS A 92 5.63 -5.27 -10.88
N TYR A 93 6.67 -4.45 -11.02
CA TYR A 93 6.79 -3.16 -10.36
C TYR A 93 5.61 -2.24 -10.69
N THR A 94 5.29 -2.08 -11.98
CA THR A 94 4.14 -1.28 -12.43
C THR A 94 2.83 -1.79 -11.85
N PHE A 95 2.64 -3.11 -11.82
CA PHE A 95 1.44 -3.71 -11.23
C PHE A 95 1.33 -3.40 -9.73
N LYS A 96 2.41 -3.53 -8.96
CA LYS A 96 2.43 -3.20 -7.52
C LYS A 96 1.97 -1.77 -7.27
N PHE A 97 2.56 -0.79 -7.96
CA PHE A 97 2.22 0.61 -7.78
C PHE A 97 0.78 0.91 -8.20
N LYS A 98 0.33 0.41 -9.37
CA LYS A 98 -1.06 0.59 -9.79
C LYS A 98 -2.05 -0.07 -8.85
N PHE A 99 -1.70 -1.20 -8.25
CA PHE A 99 -2.56 -1.86 -7.27
C PHE A 99 -2.63 -1.07 -5.97
N PHE A 100 -1.49 -0.65 -5.45
CA PHE A 100 -1.38 0.17 -4.24
C PHE A 100 -2.10 1.52 -4.37
N LEU A 101 -2.02 2.16 -5.54
CA LEU A 101 -2.65 3.45 -5.83
C LEU A 101 -4.11 3.35 -6.28
N ASP A 102 -4.73 2.16 -6.35
CA ASP A 102 -6.04 2.01 -6.99
C ASP A 102 -6.05 2.64 -8.40
N ASP A 103 -5.10 2.27 -9.25
CA ASP A 103 -4.96 2.75 -10.65
C ASP A 103 -4.99 1.60 -11.65
N LEU A 104 -5.38 0.40 -11.20
CA LEU A 104 -5.66 -0.70 -12.11
C LEU A 104 -6.82 -0.33 -13.06
N PRO A 105 -6.74 -0.71 -14.35
CA PRO A 105 -7.78 -0.47 -15.36
C PRO A 105 -8.98 -1.42 -15.14
N LEU A 106 -9.66 -1.20 -14.02
CA LEU A 106 -10.90 -1.86 -13.63
C LEU A 106 -12.08 -1.26 -14.37
N LEU A 107 -13.16 -2.02 -14.52
CA LEU A 107 -14.27 -1.64 -15.41
C LEU A 107 -14.87 -0.29 -15.03
N GLU A 108 -15.06 -0.02 -13.74
CA GLU A 108 -15.59 1.27 -13.30
C GLU A 108 -14.69 2.45 -13.67
N LYS A 109 -13.37 2.27 -13.69
CA LYS A 109 -12.44 3.32 -14.16
C LYS A 109 -12.43 3.47 -15.66
N LEU A 110 -12.59 2.36 -16.38
CA LEU A 110 -12.65 2.36 -17.83
C LEU A 110 -13.91 3.05 -18.35
N LYS A 111 -15.05 2.91 -17.64
CA LYS A 111 -16.28 3.67 -17.92
C LYS A 111 -16.07 5.18 -17.80
N ILE A 112 -15.27 5.63 -16.84
CA ILE A 112 -14.96 7.05 -16.67
C ILE A 112 -14.09 7.56 -17.82
N THR A 113 -13.02 6.82 -18.15
CA THR A 113 -12.04 7.28 -19.13
C THR A 113 -12.53 7.14 -20.57
N ARG A 114 -13.31 6.08 -20.86
CA ARG A 114 -13.81 5.73 -22.19
C ARG A 114 -15.27 5.26 -22.15
N PRO A 115 -16.22 6.12 -21.77
CA PRO A 115 -17.66 5.76 -21.74
C PRO A 115 -18.20 5.40 -23.12
N ASP A 116 -17.55 5.85 -24.20
CA ASP A 116 -17.83 5.46 -25.58
C ASP A 116 -17.57 3.96 -25.86
N LEU A 117 -16.60 3.36 -25.16
CA LEU A 117 -16.24 1.95 -25.33
C LEU A 117 -16.82 1.05 -24.25
N TYR A 118 -16.95 1.58 -23.03
CA TYR A 118 -17.38 0.82 -21.87
C TYR A 118 -18.69 1.41 -21.33
N ILE A 119 -19.81 0.81 -21.72
CA ILE A 119 -21.14 1.26 -21.30
C ILE A 119 -21.37 1.07 -19.80
N ASP A 120 -22.16 1.96 -19.19
CA ASP A 120 -22.37 2.01 -17.73
C ASP A 120 -23.00 0.73 -17.16
N LEU A 121 -23.82 0.04 -17.94
CA LEU A 121 -24.50 -1.20 -17.54
C LEU A 121 -23.55 -2.40 -17.39
N LEU A 122 -22.29 -2.29 -17.82
CA LEU A 122 -21.36 -3.42 -17.75
C LEU A 122 -21.01 -3.75 -16.29
N THR A 123 -21.31 -4.98 -15.90
CA THR A 123 -20.89 -5.58 -14.63
C THR A 123 -19.56 -6.35 -14.79
N CYS A 124 -19.00 -6.82 -13.68
CA CYS A 124 -17.84 -7.71 -13.64
C CYS A 124 -17.97 -8.87 -14.63
N ARG A 125 -16.98 -9.06 -15.51
CA ARG A 125 -17.06 -10.09 -16.56
C ARG A 125 -17.00 -11.53 -16.02
N SER A 126 -16.41 -11.72 -14.84
CA SER A 126 -16.32 -13.06 -14.24
C SER A 126 -17.62 -13.47 -13.53
N CYS A 127 -18.25 -12.61 -12.71
CA CYS A 127 -19.47 -12.97 -11.97
C CYS A 127 -20.78 -12.46 -12.60
N ARG A 128 -20.70 -11.45 -13.47
CA ARG A 128 -21.82 -10.78 -14.16
C ARG A 128 -22.86 -10.10 -13.25
N ASP A 129 -22.59 -10.03 -11.95
CA ASP A 129 -23.55 -9.60 -10.92
C ASP A 129 -23.35 -8.15 -10.46
N ARG A 130 -22.10 -7.74 -10.17
CA ARG A 130 -21.82 -6.42 -9.58
C ARG A 130 -20.86 -5.58 -10.42
N LYS A 131 -20.85 -4.27 -10.17
CA LYS A 131 -19.85 -3.34 -10.68
C LYS A 131 -18.42 -3.81 -10.34
N GLU A 132 -17.49 -3.67 -11.27
CA GLU A 132 -16.11 -4.14 -11.06
C GLU A 132 -15.19 -2.99 -10.65
N ASP A 133 -15.13 -2.79 -9.35
CA ASP A 133 -14.14 -1.95 -8.68
C ASP A 133 -13.07 -2.80 -7.96
N LEU A 134 -12.13 -2.14 -7.28
CA LEU A 134 -11.02 -2.84 -6.62
C LEU A 134 -11.50 -3.71 -5.45
N MET A 135 -12.53 -3.27 -4.74
CA MET A 135 -13.13 -4.07 -3.67
C MET A 135 -13.80 -5.31 -4.26
N HIS A 136 -14.54 -5.16 -5.35
CA HIS A 136 -15.15 -6.28 -6.06
C HIS A 136 -14.10 -7.21 -6.69
N LEU A 137 -12.96 -6.70 -7.18
CA LEU A 137 -11.85 -7.56 -7.65
C LEU A 137 -11.43 -8.56 -6.55
N ILE A 138 -11.38 -8.10 -5.29
CA ILE A 138 -11.00 -8.87 -4.11
C ILE A 138 -12.13 -9.82 -3.67
N LEU A 139 -13.37 -9.32 -3.65
CA LEU A 139 -14.54 -10.01 -3.07
C LEU A 139 -15.37 -10.82 -4.06
N CYS A 140 -15.14 -10.69 -5.36
CA CYS A 140 -15.93 -11.32 -6.42
C CYS A 140 -16.10 -12.81 -6.13
N SER A 141 -17.34 -13.30 -6.14
CA SER A 141 -17.68 -14.69 -5.79
C SER A 141 -16.88 -15.73 -6.58
N LYS A 142 -16.63 -15.46 -7.87
CA LYS A 142 -15.83 -16.33 -8.75
C LYS A 142 -14.33 -16.31 -8.49
N ARG A 143 -13.81 -15.28 -7.81
CA ARG A 143 -12.38 -15.09 -7.50
C ARG A 143 -12.08 -15.33 -6.02
N ARG A 144 -13.08 -15.25 -5.15
CA ARG A 144 -12.97 -15.33 -3.69
C ARG A 144 -12.26 -16.61 -3.20
N PRO A 145 -12.52 -17.83 -3.71
CA PRO A 145 -11.78 -19.01 -3.28
C PRO A 145 -10.28 -18.90 -3.57
N VAL A 146 -9.92 -18.37 -4.75
CA VAL A 146 -8.52 -18.14 -5.14
C VAL A 146 -7.87 -17.06 -4.26
N MET A 147 -8.58 -15.97 -3.97
CA MET A 147 -8.08 -14.92 -3.08
C MET A 147 -7.81 -15.45 -1.68
N HIS A 148 -8.73 -16.23 -1.10
CA HIS A 148 -8.54 -16.88 0.19
C HIS A 148 -7.32 -17.79 0.22
N GLN A 149 -7.13 -18.63 -0.80
CA GLN A 149 -5.93 -19.47 -0.91
C GLN A 149 -4.63 -18.65 -0.96
N ILE A 150 -4.65 -17.51 -1.67
CA ILE A 150 -3.48 -16.64 -1.77
C ILE A 150 -3.18 -15.97 -0.42
N LEU A 151 -4.20 -15.49 0.29
CA LEU A 151 -4.05 -14.89 1.61
C LEU A 151 -3.63 -15.92 2.68
N GLN A 152 -4.20 -17.12 2.64
CA GLN A 152 -3.78 -18.23 3.50
C GLN A 152 -2.32 -18.61 3.25
N SER A 153 -1.90 -18.65 1.97
CA SER A 153 -0.50 -18.88 1.63
C SER A 153 0.43 -17.76 2.12
N TYR A 154 -0.03 -16.49 2.16
CA TYR A 154 0.72 -15.40 2.79
C TYR A 154 0.92 -15.69 4.27
N GLN A 155 -0.18 -15.95 4.98
CA GLN A 155 -0.18 -16.17 6.42
C GLN A 155 0.75 -17.34 6.80
N ASN A 156 0.63 -18.46 6.09
CA ASN A 156 1.47 -19.63 6.32
C ASN A 156 2.96 -19.34 6.10
N HIS A 157 3.31 -18.57 5.07
CA HIS A 157 4.71 -18.23 4.82
C HIS A 157 5.27 -17.29 5.90
N LEU A 158 4.48 -16.31 6.33
CA LEU A 158 4.86 -15.45 7.47
C LEU A 158 5.08 -16.27 8.73
N PHE A 159 4.16 -17.19 9.05
CA PHE A 159 4.26 -18.01 10.27
C PHE A 159 5.39 -19.03 10.20
N SER A 160 5.69 -19.57 9.01
CA SER A 160 6.88 -20.39 8.79
C SER A 160 8.14 -19.61 9.12
N LYS A 161 8.28 -18.38 8.61
CA LYS A 161 9.48 -17.56 8.86
C LYS A 161 9.61 -17.09 10.30
N LEU A 162 8.50 -16.82 10.98
CA LEU A 162 8.50 -16.53 12.41
C LEU A 162 8.93 -17.75 13.24
N ARG A 163 8.47 -18.94 12.86
CA ARG A 163 8.86 -20.20 13.52
C ARG A 163 10.34 -20.49 13.35
N GLU A 164 10.85 -20.42 12.12
CA GLU A 164 12.28 -20.57 11.82
C GLU A 164 13.12 -19.57 12.65
N ALA A 165 12.69 -18.31 12.75
CA ALA A 165 13.39 -17.31 13.55
C ALA A 165 13.32 -17.58 15.06
N GLY A 166 12.19 -18.12 15.55
CA GLY A 166 12.00 -18.51 16.95
C GLY A 166 12.90 -19.69 17.34
N GLU A 167 12.94 -20.72 16.50
CA GLU A 167 13.82 -21.88 16.66
C GLU A 167 15.31 -21.47 16.70
N LEU A 168 15.73 -20.58 15.79
CA LEU A 168 17.10 -20.05 15.79
C LEU A 168 17.43 -19.18 17.01
N ALA A 169 16.43 -18.57 17.63
CA ALA A 169 16.57 -17.73 18.81
C ALA A 169 16.41 -18.50 20.13
N ASP A 170 16.22 -19.82 20.10
CA ASP A 170 15.89 -20.67 21.24
C ASP A 170 14.68 -20.15 22.05
N LYS A 171 13.65 -19.67 21.32
CA LYS A 171 12.40 -19.16 21.89
C LYS A 171 11.22 -19.99 21.40
N ASP A 172 10.29 -20.35 22.29
CA ASP A 172 9.04 -21.00 21.89
C ASP A 172 8.23 -20.09 20.95
N PRO A 173 8.00 -20.48 19.69
CA PRO A 173 7.27 -19.66 18.73
C PRO A 173 5.75 -19.62 19.01
N THR A 174 5.21 -20.51 19.84
CA THR A 174 3.76 -20.71 20.01
C THR A 174 3.05 -19.48 20.58
N PRO A 175 3.53 -18.83 21.68
CA PRO A 175 2.91 -17.60 22.20
C PRO A 175 3.01 -16.45 21.20
N MET A 176 4.09 -16.41 20.42
CA MET A 176 4.38 -15.36 19.45
C MET A 176 3.46 -15.42 18.23
N LEU A 177 3.01 -16.62 17.85
CA LEU A 177 2.06 -16.81 16.74
C LEU A 177 0.61 -16.49 17.13
N ARG A 178 0.27 -16.42 18.42
CA ARG A 178 -1.09 -16.11 18.88
C ARG A 178 -1.55 -14.73 18.46
N LYS A 179 -0.72 -13.70 18.70
CA LYS A 179 -1.00 -12.31 18.33
C LYS A 179 -1.19 -12.10 16.81
N PRO A 180 -0.27 -12.51 15.92
CA PRO A 180 -0.48 -12.35 14.50
C PRO A 180 -1.65 -13.19 14.00
N SER A 181 -1.95 -14.36 14.57
CA SER A 181 -3.10 -15.19 14.17
C SER A 181 -4.44 -14.51 14.43
N SER A 182 -4.55 -13.69 15.48
CA SER A 182 -5.79 -12.95 15.82
C SER A 182 -5.99 -11.68 14.99
N LEU A 183 -5.04 -11.28 14.15
CA LEU A 183 -5.18 -10.05 13.36
C LEU A 183 -6.39 -10.13 12.42
N SER A 184 -7.23 -9.09 12.48
CA SER A 184 -8.42 -9.00 11.63
C SER A 184 -8.09 -9.02 10.14
N CYS A 185 -6.87 -8.67 9.71
CA CYS A 185 -6.49 -8.59 8.30
C CYS A 185 -6.52 -9.93 7.55
N TRP A 186 -6.59 -11.07 8.26
CA TRP A 186 -6.70 -12.39 7.63
C TRP A 186 -8.11 -12.72 7.13
N THR A 187 -9.14 -11.97 7.56
CA THR A 187 -10.53 -12.26 7.21
C THR A 187 -11.05 -11.30 6.15
N ILE A 188 -11.29 -11.80 4.93
CA ILE A 188 -11.75 -10.98 3.81
C ILE A 188 -13.27 -10.73 3.90
N SER A 189 -13.67 -9.47 4.06
CA SER A 189 -15.06 -8.99 3.95
C SER A 189 -15.12 -7.56 3.40
N SER A 190 -16.31 -7.10 2.99
CA SER A 190 -16.54 -5.73 2.53
C SER A 190 -16.44 -4.66 3.63
N SER A 191 -16.56 -5.06 4.89
CA SER A 191 -16.46 -4.17 6.06
C SER A 191 -15.08 -4.25 6.75
N ASN A 192 -14.20 -5.12 6.26
CA ASN A 192 -12.90 -5.33 6.90
C ASN A 192 -11.78 -4.56 6.19
N TRP A 193 -11.58 -3.32 6.64
CA TRP A 193 -10.56 -2.43 6.08
C TRP A 193 -9.12 -2.89 6.34
N SER A 194 -8.84 -3.64 7.41
CA SER A 194 -7.47 -4.15 7.66
C SER A 194 -7.08 -5.22 6.64
N ALA A 195 -8.02 -6.08 6.24
CA ALA A 195 -7.80 -7.05 5.15
C ALA A 195 -7.61 -6.32 3.81
N TYR A 196 -8.44 -5.30 3.54
CA TYR A 196 -8.28 -4.45 2.36
C TYR A 196 -6.93 -3.74 2.33
N ALA A 197 -6.48 -3.21 3.46
CA ALA A 197 -5.18 -2.54 3.63
C ALA A 197 -4.01 -3.50 3.35
N LEU A 198 -4.02 -4.69 3.95
CA LEU A 198 -2.99 -5.72 3.72
C LEU A 198 -2.92 -6.10 2.25
N ILE A 199 -4.07 -6.33 1.62
CA ILE A 199 -4.15 -6.69 0.19
C ILE A 199 -3.62 -5.53 -0.67
N ARG A 200 -4.03 -4.28 -0.40
CA ARG A 200 -3.53 -3.08 -1.09
C ARG A 200 -2.02 -2.87 -0.95
N GLY A 201 -1.40 -3.44 0.09
CA GLY A 201 0.02 -3.33 0.37
C GLY A 201 0.39 -2.36 1.48
N CYS A 202 -0.59 -1.84 2.24
CA CYS A 202 -0.35 -1.15 3.50
C CYS A 202 -0.04 -2.20 4.57
N LEU A 203 1.22 -2.35 4.97
CA LEU A 203 1.68 -3.43 5.84
C LEU A 203 1.66 -3.01 7.32
N PRO A 204 1.28 -3.91 8.26
CA PRO A 204 1.18 -3.56 9.67
C PRO A 204 2.54 -3.55 10.39
N THR A 205 2.71 -2.68 11.38
CA THR A 205 3.92 -2.59 12.21
C THR A 205 4.22 -3.91 12.92
N MET A 206 3.17 -4.59 13.39
CA MET A 206 3.28 -5.89 14.06
C MET A 206 4.09 -6.92 13.28
N PHE A 207 4.07 -6.89 11.94
CA PHE A 207 4.86 -7.84 11.15
C PHE A 207 6.37 -7.68 11.34
N ILE A 208 6.86 -6.51 11.71
CA ILE A 208 8.29 -6.27 12.00
C ILE A 208 8.57 -6.51 13.48
N ASP A 209 7.70 -6.01 14.36
CA ASP A 209 7.91 -6.11 15.81
C ASP A 209 8.08 -7.57 16.25
N LEU A 210 7.32 -8.50 15.67
CA LEU A 210 7.45 -9.93 15.94
C LEU A 210 8.85 -10.50 15.64
N PHE A 211 9.52 -10.01 14.59
CA PHE A 211 10.90 -10.42 14.30
C PHE A 211 11.91 -9.69 15.19
N VAL A 212 11.66 -8.42 15.52
CA VAL A 212 12.52 -7.65 16.43
C VAL A 212 12.52 -8.28 17.83
N ASP A 213 11.36 -8.75 18.31
CA ASP A 213 11.22 -9.49 19.56
C ASP A 213 12.02 -10.82 19.55
N LEU A 214 12.32 -11.36 18.37
CA LEU A 214 13.20 -12.51 18.13
C LEU A 214 14.67 -12.11 17.95
N SER A 215 15.03 -10.88 18.30
CA SER A 215 16.38 -10.33 18.13
C SER A 215 16.83 -10.25 16.66
N ILE A 216 15.90 -10.32 15.70
CA ILE A 216 16.22 -10.14 14.28
C ILE A 216 16.34 -8.64 13.99
N PRO A 217 17.43 -8.18 13.36
CA PRO A 217 17.58 -6.78 13.00
C PRO A 217 16.41 -6.28 12.14
N ARG A 218 15.89 -5.08 12.44
CA ARG A 218 14.75 -4.46 11.74
C ARG A 218 14.88 -4.52 10.20
N GLN A 219 16.07 -4.21 9.66
CA GLN A 219 16.33 -4.23 8.22
C GLN A 219 16.22 -5.64 7.61
N SER A 220 16.62 -6.67 8.34
CA SER A 220 16.46 -8.06 7.93
C SER A 220 14.98 -8.47 7.96
N ALA A 221 14.26 -8.09 9.01
CA ALA A 221 12.81 -8.32 9.11
C ALA A 221 12.05 -7.66 7.94
N MET A 222 12.39 -6.41 7.59
CA MET A 222 11.78 -5.71 6.46
C MET A 222 12.00 -6.46 5.13
N LYS A 223 13.21 -7.00 4.89
CA LYS A 223 13.49 -7.83 3.71
C LYS A 223 12.64 -9.09 3.67
N VAL A 224 12.50 -9.79 4.80
CA VAL A 224 11.68 -11.01 4.89
C VAL A 224 10.22 -10.71 4.60
N VAL A 225 9.63 -9.73 5.30
CA VAL A 225 8.22 -9.35 5.13
C VAL A 225 7.95 -8.83 3.71
N ALA A 226 8.86 -8.03 3.15
CA ALA A 226 8.74 -7.54 1.78
C ALA A 226 8.82 -8.67 0.75
N ALA A 227 9.68 -9.67 0.94
CA ALA A 227 9.76 -10.83 0.07
C ALA A 227 8.46 -11.65 0.10
N ILE A 228 7.89 -11.88 1.28
CA ILE A 228 6.60 -12.56 1.46
C ILE A 228 5.48 -11.79 0.77
N HIS A 229 5.39 -10.47 1.00
CA HIS A 229 4.37 -9.65 0.36
C HIS A 229 4.54 -9.58 -1.17
N ASN A 230 5.78 -9.52 -1.66
CA ASN A 230 6.04 -9.55 -3.10
C ASN A 230 5.61 -10.88 -3.75
N ASN A 231 5.80 -12.02 -3.06
CA ASN A 231 5.28 -13.32 -3.49
C ASN A 231 3.74 -13.33 -3.54
N PHE A 232 3.08 -12.74 -2.55
CA PHE A 232 1.63 -12.57 -2.53
C PHE A 232 1.12 -11.76 -3.73
N ILE A 233 1.71 -10.59 -4.00
CA ILE A 233 1.36 -9.77 -5.17
C ILE A 233 1.58 -10.57 -6.45
N GLN A 234 2.67 -11.35 -6.56
CA GLN A 234 2.93 -12.16 -7.75
C GLN A 234 1.84 -13.22 -7.96
N LYS A 235 1.41 -13.90 -6.89
CA LYS A 235 0.31 -14.87 -6.92
C LYS A 235 -1.01 -14.20 -7.29
N LEU A 236 -1.34 -13.05 -6.69
CA LEU A 236 -2.53 -12.26 -7.00
C LEU A 236 -2.53 -11.83 -8.48
N ARG A 237 -1.40 -11.34 -8.98
CA ARG A 237 -1.25 -10.95 -10.37
C ARG A 237 -1.49 -12.14 -11.31
N LYS A 238 -0.80 -13.26 -11.08
CA LYS A 238 -0.87 -14.44 -11.95
C LYS A 238 -2.25 -15.11 -11.93
N ARG A 239 -2.83 -15.29 -10.73
CA ARG A 239 -4.03 -16.12 -10.54
C ARG A 239 -5.34 -15.33 -10.56
N ILE A 240 -5.32 -14.01 -10.39
CA ILE A 240 -6.53 -13.18 -10.38
C ILE A 240 -6.47 -12.14 -11.48
N TRP A 241 -5.44 -11.28 -11.48
CA TRP A 241 -5.38 -10.16 -12.41
C TRP A 241 -5.24 -10.59 -13.88
N ASN A 242 -4.36 -11.55 -14.16
CA ASN A 242 -4.14 -12.02 -15.53
C ASN A 242 -5.38 -12.71 -16.10
N LEU A 243 -6.05 -13.57 -15.31
CA LEU A 243 -7.30 -14.22 -15.73
C LEU A 243 -8.40 -13.19 -15.98
N ARG A 244 -8.58 -12.21 -15.07
CA ARG A 244 -9.50 -11.09 -15.29
C ARG A 244 -9.17 -10.31 -16.56
N THR A 245 -7.89 -10.08 -16.83
CA THR A 245 -7.46 -9.34 -18.03
C THR A 245 -7.74 -10.14 -19.30
N TYR A 246 -7.59 -11.46 -19.25
CA TYR A 246 -7.97 -12.36 -20.33
C TYR A 246 -9.48 -12.33 -20.58
N ASP A 247 -10.31 -12.49 -19.55
CA ASP A 247 -11.78 -12.39 -19.66
C ASP A 247 -12.21 -11.05 -20.26
N LYS A 248 -11.56 -9.96 -19.84
CA LYS A 248 -11.79 -8.62 -20.37
C LYS A 248 -11.44 -8.56 -21.86
N SER A 249 -10.28 -9.07 -22.25
CA SER A 249 -9.83 -9.06 -23.65
C SER A 249 -10.80 -9.82 -24.55
N GLN A 250 -11.22 -11.02 -24.14
CA GLN A 250 -12.19 -11.83 -24.88
C GLN A 250 -13.51 -11.08 -25.11
N TRP A 251 -13.99 -10.38 -24.08
CA TRP A 251 -15.19 -9.56 -24.21
C TRP A 251 -14.97 -8.34 -25.12
N GLU A 252 -13.82 -7.68 -25.03
CA GLU A 252 -13.48 -6.55 -25.90
C GLU A 252 -13.42 -6.98 -27.38
N ASP A 253 -12.85 -8.16 -27.66
CA ASP A 253 -12.77 -8.73 -28.99
C ASP A 253 -14.18 -9.03 -29.53
N ALA A 254 -15.07 -9.61 -28.71
CA ALA A 254 -16.47 -9.86 -29.08
C ALA A 254 -17.28 -8.58 -29.34
N MET A 255 -16.90 -7.46 -28.72
CA MET A 255 -17.53 -6.15 -28.90
C MET A 255 -16.81 -5.27 -29.93
N ASN A 256 -15.83 -5.83 -30.66
CA ASN A 256 -15.01 -5.12 -31.66
C ASN A 256 -14.25 -3.90 -31.09
N ILE A 257 -13.91 -3.92 -29.80
CA ILE A 257 -13.14 -2.86 -29.12
C ILE A 257 -11.65 -3.08 -29.36
N THR A 258 -11.15 -2.58 -30.49
CA THR A 258 -9.75 -2.71 -30.91
C THR A 258 -8.79 -1.83 -30.10
N LEU A 259 -7.49 -2.15 -30.15
CA LEU A 259 -6.44 -1.30 -29.57
C LEU A 259 -6.44 0.11 -30.19
N LYS A 260 -6.69 0.22 -31.50
CA LYS A 260 -6.79 1.50 -32.20
C LYS A 260 -7.87 2.37 -31.57
N LEU A 261 -9.06 1.82 -31.33
CA LEU A 261 -10.14 2.53 -30.66
C LEU A 261 -9.74 2.97 -29.24
N LYS A 262 -9.03 2.14 -28.47
CA LYS A 262 -8.59 2.50 -27.10
C LYS A 262 -7.58 3.66 -27.08
N LEU A 263 -6.84 3.87 -28.16
CA LEU A 263 -5.81 4.92 -28.28
C LEU A 263 -6.33 6.21 -28.91
N THR A 264 -7.46 6.18 -29.63
CA THR A 264 -8.05 7.40 -30.18
C THR A 264 -8.60 8.31 -29.07
N PRO A 265 -8.55 9.65 -29.26
CA PRO A 265 -9.14 10.60 -28.32
C PRO A 265 -10.62 10.31 -28.06
N ARG A 266 -11.06 10.56 -26.82
CA ARG A 266 -12.46 10.46 -26.44
C ARG A 266 -13.29 11.51 -27.21
N PRO A 267 -14.47 11.16 -27.74
CA PRO A 267 -15.41 12.14 -28.28
C PRO A 267 -15.87 13.14 -27.21
N SER A 268 -15.88 14.43 -27.52
CA SER A 268 -16.13 15.53 -26.58
C SER A 268 -17.55 15.59 -26.01
N ASN A 269 -18.52 14.93 -26.63
CA ASN A 269 -19.95 15.17 -26.37
C ASN A 269 -20.63 14.09 -25.49
N LEU A 270 -19.86 13.29 -24.76
CA LEU A 270 -20.41 12.18 -23.97
C LEU A 270 -20.64 12.56 -22.51
N PRO A 271 -21.78 12.16 -21.91
CA PRO A 271 -22.07 12.45 -20.52
C PRO A 271 -20.97 11.92 -19.58
N ALA A 272 -20.69 12.67 -18.52
CA ALA A 272 -19.76 12.25 -17.49
C ALA A 272 -20.40 11.13 -16.64
N THR A 273 -19.70 10.01 -16.48
CA THR A 273 -20.12 8.97 -15.51
C THR A 273 -19.71 9.43 -14.10
N SER A 274 -20.56 9.20 -13.09
CA SER A 274 -20.41 9.74 -11.73
C SER A 274 -19.73 8.77 -10.74
N TYR A 275 -18.99 7.78 -11.22
CA TYR A 275 -18.43 6.74 -10.35
C TYR A 275 -17.44 7.29 -9.32
N VAL A 276 -17.69 6.98 -8.04
CA VAL A 276 -16.78 7.23 -6.92
C VAL A 276 -16.17 5.89 -6.48
N PRO A 277 -14.81 5.79 -6.36
CA PRO A 277 -14.15 4.59 -5.87
C PRO A 277 -14.68 4.11 -4.52
N PHE A 278 -14.81 2.80 -4.33
CA PHE A 278 -15.25 2.22 -3.05
C PHE A 278 -14.41 2.70 -1.86
N SER A 279 -13.09 2.85 -2.07
CA SER A 279 -12.13 3.34 -1.08
C SER A 279 -12.33 4.82 -0.69
N SER A 280 -13.15 5.54 -1.46
CA SER A 280 -13.54 6.94 -1.26
C SER A 280 -14.95 7.10 -0.68
N LEU A 281 -15.64 6.00 -0.41
CA LEU A 281 -16.93 6.05 0.27
C LEU A 281 -16.67 6.27 1.77
N PRO A 282 -17.45 7.14 2.42
CA PRO A 282 -17.38 7.27 3.88
C PRO A 282 -17.67 5.90 4.52
N PRO A 283 -17.05 5.58 5.66
CA PRO A 283 -17.38 4.36 6.39
C PRO A 283 -18.89 4.29 6.62
N LEU A 284 -19.51 3.14 6.33
CA LEU A 284 -20.95 2.88 6.41
C LEU A 284 -21.58 3.15 7.79
N THR A 285 -20.75 3.43 8.79
CA THR A 285 -21.12 3.73 10.17
C THR A 285 -20.10 4.73 10.71
N HIS A 286 -20.58 5.85 11.25
CA HIS A 286 -19.88 7.05 11.74
C HIS A 286 -19.67 8.18 10.72
N PHE A 287 -20.59 9.16 10.78
CA PHE A 287 -20.27 10.56 10.58
C PHE A 287 -19.19 10.94 11.61
N MET A 288 -17.91 10.82 11.25
CA MET A 288 -16.85 11.46 12.01
C MET A 288 -16.73 12.89 11.51
N THR A 289 -17.16 13.85 12.32
CA THR A 289 -16.74 15.23 12.16
C THR A 289 -15.22 15.28 12.25
N PRO A 290 -14.51 15.82 11.23
CA PRO A 290 -13.07 16.01 11.31
C PRO A 290 -12.83 17.18 12.26
N ARG A 291 -12.63 16.91 13.55
CA ARG A 291 -12.17 17.91 14.50
C ARG A 291 -10.99 17.33 15.27
N ASP A 292 -9.84 17.96 15.08
CA ASP A 292 -8.54 17.78 15.76
C ASP A 292 -7.84 16.40 15.59
N SER A 293 -8.57 15.33 15.31
CA SER A 293 -8.03 13.97 15.15
C SER A 293 -7.15 13.78 13.90
N GLU A 294 -7.33 14.60 12.86
CA GLU A 294 -6.56 14.50 11.62
C GLU A 294 -5.13 15.00 11.82
N ILE A 295 -4.98 16.05 12.65
CA ILE A 295 -3.66 16.59 13.03
C ILE A 295 -2.97 15.61 13.97
N ASP A 296 -3.67 15.06 14.98
CA ASP A 296 -3.08 14.08 15.89
C ASP A 296 -2.76 12.73 15.21
N TRP A 297 -3.56 12.30 14.23
CA TRP A 297 -3.24 11.09 13.47
C TRP A 297 -2.10 11.30 12.48
N ILE A 298 -2.05 12.43 11.76
CA ILE A 298 -0.88 12.79 10.93
C ILE A 298 0.33 12.90 11.84
N LYS A 299 0.23 13.57 12.99
CA LYS A 299 1.30 13.71 13.97
C LYS A 299 1.76 12.36 14.50
N ASN A 300 0.87 11.46 14.92
CA ASN A 300 1.21 10.12 15.39
C ASN A 300 1.80 9.23 14.28
N SER A 301 1.25 9.29 13.06
CA SER A 301 1.78 8.60 11.88
C SER A 301 3.15 9.14 11.49
N MET A 302 3.35 10.46 11.62
CA MET A 302 4.61 11.15 11.43
C MET A 302 5.61 10.82 12.55
N THR A 303 5.22 10.78 13.82
CA THR A 303 6.09 10.44 14.95
C THR A 303 6.56 8.98 14.87
N GLN A 304 5.68 8.05 14.49
CA GLN A 304 6.04 6.65 14.24
C GLN A 304 6.90 6.48 12.98
N ALA A 305 6.65 7.29 11.95
CA ALA A 305 7.51 7.39 10.77
C ALA A 305 8.91 7.91 11.13
N PHE A 306 9.00 9.03 11.84
CA PHE A 306 10.25 9.69 12.22
C PHE A 306 11.12 8.85 13.16
N ALA A 307 10.54 7.91 13.92
CA ALA A 307 11.28 6.99 14.79
C ALA A 307 12.15 5.96 14.03
N GLY A 308 12.00 5.80 12.71
CA GLY A 308 12.78 4.84 11.91
C GLY A 308 13.10 5.25 10.47
N TRP A 309 12.67 6.42 10.02
CA TRP A 309 12.81 6.85 8.62
C TRP A 309 14.25 7.23 8.24
N ASP A 310 14.93 6.33 7.54
CA ASP A 310 16.04 6.69 6.66
C ASP A 310 15.90 5.96 5.31
N VAL A 311 14.90 6.36 4.52
CA VAL A 311 14.75 5.85 3.14
C VAL A 311 15.22 6.88 2.15
N ASP A 312 16.08 6.51 1.22
CA ASP A 312 16.55 7.41 0.17
C ASP A 312 15.45 7.64 -0.89
N PHE A 313 14.99 8.89 -1.01
CA PHE A 313 13.94 9.32 -1.94
C PHE A 313 14.48 9.77 -3.30
N TYR A 314 15.73 9.42 -3.66
CA TYR A 314 16.28 9.72 -4.99
C TYR A 314 15.53 9.05 -6.16
N SER A 315 14.55 8.18 -5.89
CA SER A 315 13.56 7.75 -6.88
C SER A 315 12.42 8.77 -7.13
N GLY A 316 12.49 9.95 -6.52
CA GLY A 316 11.47 11.00 -6.52
C GLY A 316 11.11 11.58 -7.89
N ARG A 317 11.86 11.29 -8.96
CA ARG A 317 11.42 11.64 -10.33
C ARG A 317 10.12 10.97 -10.70
N VAL A 318 9.88 9.72 -10.30
CA VAL A 318 8.67 8.97 -10.70
C VAL A 318 7.43 9.50 -9.98
N ILE A 319 7.56 9.93 -8.73
CA ILE A 319 6.43 10.46 -7.93
C ILE A 319 6.18 11.92 -8.26
N ARG A 320 7.21 12.76 -8.44
CA ARG A 320 7.01 14.10 -8.99
C ARG A 320 6.37 14.02 -10.37
N TYR A 321 6.78 13.07 -11.23
CA TYR A 321 6.09 12.83 -12.50
C TYR A 321 4.63 12.40 -12.30
N TYR A 322 4.34 11.43 -11.42
CA TYR A 322 2.97 10.93 -11.25
C TYR A 322 2.04 11.94 -10.57
N VAL A 323 2.49 12.60 -9.51
CA VAL A 323 1.72 13.64 -8.80
C VAL A 323 1.57 14.89 -9.67
N SER A 324 2.61 15.30 -10.40
CA SER A 324 2.53 16.46 -11.32
C SER A 324 1.70 16.17 -12.56
N ILE A 325 1.71 14.95 -13.12
CA ILE A 325 0.84 14.56 -14.24
C ILE A 325 -0.62 14.47 -13.79
N VAL A 326 -0.89 13.90 -12.62
CA VAL A 326 -2.26 13.80 -12.08
C VAL A 326 -2.80 15.18 -11.70
N ALA A 327 -1.96 16.07 -11.17
CA ALA A 327 -2.35 17.46 -10.91
C ALA A 327 -2.59 18.25 -12.22
N SER A 328 -1.72 18.13 -13.22
CA SER A 328 -1.87 18.88 -14.48
C SER A 328 -3.03 18.41 -15.36
N THR A 329 -3.43 17.14 -15.25
CA THR A 329 -4.65 16.62 -15.90
C THR A 329 -5.95 17.00 -15.20
N LEU A 330 -5.88 17.54 -13.97
CA LEU A 330 -7.04 18.04 -13.23
C LEU A 330 -7.23 19.57 -13.38
N GLU A 331 -6.18 20.32 -13.74
CA GLU A 331 -6.26 21.77 -14.01
C GLU A 331 -6.68 22.12 -15.45
N THR A 332 -6.85 21.13 -16.33
CA THR A 332 -7.24 21.32 -17.74
C THR A 332 -8.60 20.72 -18.11
N ILE A 333 -9.49 20.50 -17.12
CA ILE A 333 -10.90 20.10 -17.36
C ILE A 333 -11.84 21.21 -16.89
#